data_AF-A0AAQ4EKP3-F1
#
_entry.id   AF-A0AAQ4EKP3-F1
#
_cell.length_a   1.000
_cell.length_b   1.000
_cell.length_c   1.000
_cell.angle_alpha   90.00
_cell.angle_beta   90.00
_cell.angle_gamma   90.00
#
_symmetry.space_group_name_H-M   'P 1'
#
loop_
_entity.id
_entity.type
_entity.pdbx_description
1 polymer ?
#
loop_
_entity_poly.entity_id
_entity_poly.type
_entity_poly.pdbx_seq_one_letter_code
_entity_poly.pdbx_strand_id
1 'polypeptide(L)'
;MQVLVHVKAAGVNPVDTYIREGSFGYSYSAPYTPGKDGAGLVEEVGEGVTSVKRGDRVFFSNRNRNNVHGSYAQYSLLDDVDVWPLPERVSFEKGAALGIPYFTAYRAIVLK
;
A
#
# COMPACT_ATOMS: atom_id res chain seq x y z
N MET A 1 11.55 -7.86 -2.70
CA MET A 1 12.56 -6.78 -2.55
C MET A 1 11.82 -5.52 -2.10
N GLN A 2 12.49 -4.44 -1.70
CA GLN A 2 11.80 -3.31 -1.05
C GLN A 2 11.75 -2.04 -1.90
N VAL A 3 10.67 -1.28 -1.76
CA VAL A 3 10.46 0.04 -2.36
C VAL A 3 10.02 1.01 -1.28
N LEU A 4 10.68 2.17 -1.20
CA LEU A 4 10.27 3.26 -0.32
C LEU A 4 9.41 4.24 -1.12
N VAL A 5 8.20 4.50 -0.65
CA VAL A 5 7.26 5.43 -1.29
C VAL A 5 7.05 6.64 -0.40
N HIS A 6 7.25 7.84 -0.95
CA HIS A 6 6.78 9.09 -0.37
C HIS A 6 5.28 9.20 -0.59
N VAL A 7 4.52 8.97 0.48
CA VAL A 7 3.05 8.91 0.45
C VAL A 7 2.49 10.31 0.20
N LYS A 8 1.62 10.42 -0.82
CA LYS A 8 0.87 11.65 -1.14
C LYS A 8 -0.59 11.55 -0.73
N ALA A 9 -1.15 10.35 -0.73
CA ALA A 9 -2.47 10.06 -0.19
C ALA A 9 -2.49 8.65 0.42
N ALA A 10 -3.25 8.47 1.49
CA ALA A 10 -3.48 7.19 2.14
C ALA A 10 -4.96 6.81 2.06
N GLY A 11 -5.23 5.54 1.76
CA GLY A 11 -6.57 4.97 1.79
C GLY A 11 -6.93 4.51 3.19
N VAL A 12 -8.19 4.67 3.58
CA VAL A 12 -8.71 4.18 4.86
C VAL A 12 -9.66 3.02 4.58
N ASN A 13 -9.33 1.83 5.08
CA ASN A 13 -10.13 0.63 4.93
C ASN A 13 -10.77 0.24 6.27
N PRO A 14 -11.96 -0.40 6.28
CA PRO A 14 -12.55 -0.93 7.52
C PRO A 14 -11.60 -1.88 8.28
N VAL A 15 -10.83 -2.70 7.56
CA VAL A 15 -9.86 -3.63 8.17
C VAL A 15 -8.78 -2.93 9.00
N ASP A 16 -8.43 -1.69 8.68
CA ASP A 16 -7.44 -0.92 9.44
C ASP A 16 -7.94 -0.70 10.89
N THR A 17 -9.26 -0.54 11.06
CA THR A 17 -9.87 -0.38 12.39
C THR A 17 -9.84 -1.68 13.20
N TYR A 18 -10.16 -2.81 12.57
CA TYR A 18 -10.17 -4.12 13.24
C TYR A 18 -8.77 -4.54 13.67
N ILE A 19 -7.75 -4.26 12.85
CA ILE A 19 -6.35 -4.52 13.18
C ILE A 19 -5.91 -3.62 14.35
N ARG A 20 -6.27 -2.32 14.32
CA ARG A 20 -5.96 -1.38 15.39
C ARG A 20 -6.57 -1.78 16.74
N GLU A 21 -7.77 -2.36 16.71
CA GLU A 21 -8.46 -2.88 17.91
C GLU A 21 -7.91 -4.25 18.37
N GLY A 22 -7.11 -4.93 17.55
CA GLY A 22 -6.66 -6.30 17.81
C GLY A 22 -7.77 -7.35 17.63
N SER A 23 -8.90 -6.98 17.00
CA SER A 23 -10.05 -7.85 16.77
C SER A 23 -10.00 -8.58 15.42
N PHE A 24 -9.00 -8.27 14.59
CA PHE A 24 -8.77 -8.96 13.32
C PHE A 24 -8.06 -10.31 13.51
N GLY A 25 -8.20 -11.23 12.55
CA GLY A 25 -7.59 -12.58 12.59
C GLY A 25 -6.05 -12.60 12.61
N TYR A 26 -5.42 -11.43 12.68
CA TYR A 26 -4.04 -11.22 13.09
C TYR A 26 -3.89 -9.79 13.64
N SER A 27 -2.83 -9.56 14.41
CA SER A 27 -2.46 -8.24 14.94
C SER A 27 -0.96 -8.00 14.79
N TYR A 28 -0.55 -6.73 14.88
CA TYR A 28 0.85 -6.34 14.95
C TYR A 28 1.22 -6.04 16.40
N SER A 29 2.45 -6.39 16.80
CA SER A 29 3.00 -5.91 18.07
C SER A 29 3.25 -4.41 17.98
N ALA A 30 2.76 -3.65 18.96
CA ALA A 30 3.04 -2.22 19.03
C ALA A 30 4.53 -1.97 19.38
N PRO A 31 5.16 -0.89 18.85
CA PRO A 31 4.58 0.08 17.92
C PRO A 31 4.58 -0.41 16.46
N TYR A 32 3.54 -0.04 15.71
CA TYR A 32 3.47 -0.21 14.24
C TYR A 32 2.76 0.99 13.59
N THR A 33 2.95 1.19 12.29
CA THR A 33 2.24 2.23 11.53
C THR A 33 1.04 1.62 10.79
N PRO A 34 -0.20 2.08 11.05
CA PRO A 34 -1.38 1.57 10.34
C PRO A 34 -1.50 2.04 8.89
N GLY A 35 -2.53 1.54 8.21
CA GLY A 35 -2.87 1.90 6.84
C GLY A 35 -2.29 0.92 5.83
N LYS A 36 -3.16 0.33 5.01
CA LYS A 36 -2.76 -0.63 3.98
C LYS A 36 -2.58 -0.02 2.61
N ASP A 37 -3.45 0.91 2.23
CA ASP A 37 -3.45 1.45 0.88
C ASP A 37 -2.89 2.86 0.85
N GLY A 38 -2.20 3.18 -0.24
CA GLY A 38 -1.72 4.53 -0.48
C GLY A 38 -1.28 4.73 -1.92
N ALA A 39 -0.95 5.98 -2.23
CA ALA A 39 -0.35 6.37 -3.49
C ALA A 39 0.62 7.52 -3.28
N GLY A 40 1.63 7.57 -4.14
CA GLY A 40 2.67 8.56 -4.02
C GLY A 40 3.76 8.41 -5.06
N LEU A 41 4.96 8.85 -4.69
CA LEU A 41 6.14 8.81 -5.54
C LEU A 41 7.13 7.81 -4.96
N VAL A 42 7.77 7.02 -5.83
CA VAL A 42 8.91 6.19 -5.41
C VAL A 42 10.05 7.10 -4.98
N GLU A 43 10.44 7.01 -3.71
CA GLU A 43 11.59 7.73 -3.16
C GLU A 43 12.89 6.96 -3.43
N GLU A 44 12.88 5.65 -3.19
CA GLU A 44 14.04 4.78 -3.33
C GLU A 44 13.60 3.34 -3.66
N VAL A 45 14.48 2.60 -4.35
CA VAL A 45 14.28 1.18 -4.68
C VAL A 45 15.45 0.37 -4.15
N GLY A 46 15.15 -0.79 -3.56
CA GLY A 46 16.17 -1.74 -3.12
C GLY A 46 16.87 -2.42 -4.28
N GLU A 47 18.01 -3.03 -4.00
CA GLU A 47 18.79 -3.78 -4.98
C GLU A 47 17.94 -4.87 -5.66
N GLY A 48 18.02 -4.96 -6.98
CA GLY A 48 17.30 -5.95 -7.80
C GLY A 48 15.86 -5.57 -8.18
N VAL A 49 15.30 -4.48 -7.65
CA VAL A 49 13.97 -3.98 -8.07
C VAL A 49 14.07 -3.37 -9.46
N THR A 50 13.26 -3.87 -10.40
CA THR A 50 13.18 -3.39 -11.79
C THR A 50 11.78 -2.97 -12.23
N SER A 51 10.75 -3.24 -11.41
CA SER A 51 9.35 -2.95 -11.71
C SER A 51 9.00 -1.46 -11.68
N VAL A 52 9.75 -0.67 -10.92
CA VAL A 52 9.60 0.78 -10.74
C VAL A 52 10.98 1.42 -10.51
N LYS A 53 11.07 2.74 -10.66
CA LYS A 53 12.27 3.54 -10.34
C LYS A 53 11.90 4.80 -9.57
N ARG A 54 12.91 5.43 -8.96
CA ARG A 54 12.76 6.71 -8.25
C ARG A 54 12.03 7.75 -9.12
N GLY A 55 11.05 8.43 -8.51
CA GLY A 55 10.21 9.44 -9.15
C GLY A 55 8.96 8.89 -9.84
N ASP A 56 8.83 7.57 -10.03
CA ASP A 56 7.61 7.00 -10.60
C ASP A 56 6.40 7.25 -9.70
N ARG A 57 5.26 7.56 -10.32
CA ARG A 57 3.96 7.62 -9.65
C ARG A 57 3.45 6.20 -9.43
N VAL A 58 3.10 5.88 -8.20
CA VAL A 58 2.66 4.54 -7.82
C VAL A 58 1.45 4.58 -6.91
N PHE A 59 0.66 3.52 -6.96
CA PHE A 59 -0.25 3.15 -5.88
C PHE A 59 0.19 1.80 -5.32
N PHE A 60 -0.20 1.53 -4.09
CA PHE A 60 0.22 0.32 -3.40
C PHE A 60 -0.86 -0.20 -2.46
N SER A 61 -0.72 -1.46 -2.07
CA SER A 61 -1.52 -2.12 -1.07
C SER A 61 -0.60 -3.04 -0.26
N ASN A 62 -0.34 -2.68 0.99
CA ASN A 62 0.49 -3.45 1.89
C ASN A 62 -0.24 -4.73 2.32
N ARG A 63 0.01 -5.82 1.60
CA ARG A 63 -0.64 -7.12 1.83
C ARG A 63 0.21 -8.05 2.69
N ASN A 64 1.51 -7.77 2.81
CA ASN A 64 2.40 -8.51 3.70
C ASN A 64 2.02 -8.30 5.17
N ARG A 65 1.54 -9.36 5.81
CA ARG A 65 1.10 -9.35 7.22
C ARG A 65 2.25 -9.16 8.22
N ASN A 66 3.50 -9.25 7.78
CA ASN A 66 4.67 -9.00 8.61
C ASN A 66 5.24 -7.59 8.41
N ASN A 67 4.71 -6.82 7.46
CA ASN A 67 5.15 -5.45 7.21
C ASN A 67 4.41 -4.46 8.11
N VAL A 68 5.16 -3.81 9.01
CA VAL A 68 4.67 -2.85 10.01
C VAL A 68 4.72 -1.38 9.54
N HIS A 69 5.16 -1.12 8.30
CA HIS A 69 5.38 0.22 7.75
C HIS A 69 4.21 0.67 6.86
N GLY A 70 3.04 0.89 7.46
CA GLY A 70 1.81 1.29 6.76
C GLY A 70 1.81 2.69 6.16
N SER A 71 0.71 3.02 5.47
CA SER A 71 0.55 4.25 4.69
C SER A 71 0.19 5.50 5.51
N TYR A 72 -0.11 5.39 6.80
CA TYR A 72 -0.41 6.54 7.66
C TYR A 72 0.88 7.23 8.14
N ALA A 73 1.77 7.53 7.20
CA ALA A 73 3.06 8.16 7.41
C ALA A 73 3.48 8.92 6.15
N GLN A 74 4.51 9.76 6.25
CA GLN A 74 5.08 10.46 5.09
C GLN A 74 5.76 9.49 4.11
N TYR A 75 6.28 8.38 4.62
CA TYR A 75 6.95 7.34 3.85
C TYR A 75 6.46 5.96 4.27
N SER A 76 6.33 5.04 3.31
CA SER A 76 5.97 3.64 3.54
C SER A 76 6.94 2.72 2.80
N LEU A 77 7.46 1.72 3.52
CA LEU A 77 8.35 0.70 2.98
C LEU A 77 7.52 -0.52 2.60
N LEU A 78 7.63 -0.95 1.35
CA LEU A 78 6.73 -1.94 0.76
C LEU A 78 7.53 -3.02 0.04
N ASP A 79 6.96 -4.23 -0.05
CA ASP A 79 7.48 -5.22 -0.99
C ASP A 79 7.19 -4.74 -2.41
N ASP A 80 8.14 -4.92 -3.33
CA ASP A 80 8.04 -4.47 -4.72
C ASP A 80 6.83 -5.04 -5.47
N VAL A 81 6.38 -6.24 -5.08
CA VAL A 81 5.18 -6.90 -5.61
C VAL A 81 3.86 -6.28 -5.14
N ASP A 82 3.91 -5.39 -4.15
CA ASP A 82 2.79 -4.66 -3.57
C ASP A 82 2.72 -3.19 -4.07
N VAL A 83 3.54 -2.83 -5.06
CA VAL A 83 3.64 -1.48 -5.65
C VAL A 83 3.37 -1.56 -7.15
N TRP A 84 2.44 -0.73 -7.64
CA TRP A 84 2.05 -0.71 -9.04
C TRP A 84 2.08 0.70 -9.63
N PRO A 85 2.39 0.87 -10.93
CA PRO A 85 2.36 2.17 -11.58
C PRO A 85 0.98 2.84 -11.50
N LEU A 86 0.95 4.14 -11.20
CA LEU A 86 -0.25 4.96 -11.22
C LEU A 86 -0.27 5.81 -12.49
N PRO A 87 -1.26 5.64 -13.40
CA PRO A 87 -1.34 6.43 -14.61
C PRO A 87 -1.43 7.94 -14.33
N GLU A 88 -0.78 8.76 -15.16
CA GLU A 88 -0.70 10.22 -14.97
C GLU A 88 -2.07 10.91 -14.76
N ARG A 89 -3.10 10.42 -15.46
CA ARG A 89 -4.47 10.94 -15.41
C ARG A 89 -5.21 10.65 -14.10
N VAL A 90 -4.66 9.80 -13.23
CA VAL A 90 -5.28 9.39 -11.96
C VAL A 90 -4.57 10.11 -10.83
N SER A 91 -5.30 10.95 -10.08
CA SER A 91 -4.73 11.66 -8.93
C SER A 91 -4.28 10.69 -7.83
N PHE A 92 -3.42 11.13 -6.91
CA PHE A 92 -2.95 10.27 -5.82
C PHE A 92 -4.10 9.84 -4.89
N GLU A 93 -5.08 10.70 -4.64
CA GLU A 93 -6.25 10.36 -3.82
C GLU A 93 -7.09 9.24 -4.45
N LYS A 94 -7.28 9.29 -5.78
CA LYS A 94 -7.92 8.20 -6.52
C LYS A 94 -7.05 6.94 -6.52
N GLY A 95 -5.74 7.09 -6.67
CA GLY A 95 -4.78 5.99 -6.60
C GLY A 95 -4.82 5.24 -5.26
N ALA A 96 -4.88 5.98 -4.16
CA ALA A 96 -4.97 5.42 -2.81
C ALA A 96 -6.29 4.66 -2.54
N ALA A 97 -7.31 4.84 -3.40
CA ALA A 97 -8.55 4.07 -3.36
C ALA A 97 -8.53 2.80 -4.23
N LEU A 98 -7.43 2.53 -4.96
CA LEU A 98 -7.36 1.38 -5.87
C LEU A 98 -7.06 0.07 -5.13
N GLY A 99 -6.12 0.05 -4.18
CA GLY A 99 -5.53 -1.15 -3.56
C GLY A 99 -6.52 -2.24 -3.11
N ILE A 100 -6.83 -2.29 -1.82
CA ILE A 100 -7.77 -3.28 -1.27
C ILE A 100 -9.13 -3.23 -1.97
N PRO A 101 -9.78 -2.06 -2.19
CA PRO A 101 -11.12 -2.03 -2.74
C PRO A 101 -11.24 -2.68 -4.11
N TYR A 102 -10.38 -2.32 -5.09
CA TYR A 102 -10.51 -2.88 -6.43
C TYR A 102 -9.99 -4.31 -6.51
N PHE A 103 -8.89 -4.66 -5.85
CA PHE A 103 -8.42 -6.04 -5.86
C PHE A 103 -9.45 -7.00 -5.24
N THR A 104 -10.10 -6.59 -4.16
CA THR A 104 -11.16 -7.38 -3.52
C THR A 104 -12.37 -7.53 -4.44
N ALA A 105 -12.84 -6.44 -5.05
CA ALA A 105 -13.99 -6.47 -5.96
C ALA A 105 -13.71 -7.32 -7.22
N TYR A 106 -12.53 -7.14 -7.83
CA TYR A 106 -12.12 -7.89 -9.01
C TYR A 106 -12.03 -9.38 -8.71
N ARG A 107 -11.43 -9.76 -7.58
CA ARG A 107 -11.40 -11.17 -7.16
C ARG A 107 -12.81 -11.75 -7.00
N ALA A 108 -13.69 -11.03 -6.29
CA ALA A 108 -15.04 -11.49 -5.98
C ALA A 108 -15.91 -11.69 -7.23
N ILE A 109 -15.75 -10.84 -8.24
CA ILE A 109 -16.65 -10.80 -9.40
C ILE A 109 -16.06 -11.53 -10.62
N VAL A 110 -14.73 -11.46 -10.81
CA VAL A 110 -14.06 -11.94 -12.03
C VAL A 110 -13.30 -13.24 -11.79
N LEU A 111 -12.48 -13.32 -10.74
CA LEU A 111 -11.56 -14.46 -10.56
C LEU A 111 -12.21 -15.69 -9.91
N LYS A 112 -13.31 -15.53 -9.19
CA LYS A 112 -14.02 -16.59 -8.42
C LYS A 112 -13.09 -17.55 -7.69
#